data_AF-A0AAW0C5V0-F1
#
_entry.id   AF-A0AAW0C5V0-F1
#
_cell.length_a   1.000
_cell.length_b   1.000
_cell.length_c   1.000
_cell.angle_alpha   90.00
_cell.angle_beta   90.00
_cell.angle_gamma   90.00
#
_symmetry.space_group_name_H-M   'P 1'
#
loop_
_entity.id
_entity.type
_entity.pdbx_description
1 polymer ?
#
loop_
_entity_poly.entity_id
_entity_poly.type
_entity_poly.pdbx_seq_one_letter_code
_entity_poly.pdbx_strand_id
1 'polypeptide(L)'
;MPSTFLLLLLAAFIPGLVCQKTFAVQVGAQGNLAYDPPFIKAAQGDLIRFIFNPKNHSVTQSSFDSPCHPLTGGASSGFQFASNTSGLLDTWQFAVFSAANPFWFFCAQTQPVSHCGKGMVFAINPPAEPDPHSFDAFQRLAMSQASPTLSFTVTATITHDGSTFASVYTSYEGTPAPTYAPGGPVNHVVKVGVDGLSFSPSNISAAISDTVTFEFHPKNHTGTQSSFSHPCEPLEVTSTTGQVGFNSGFQFVSADTGFPTFQITINDTAPIWGYCSQPGPPKHCQSGMVFSINAVETGPNNFAAFKSLAMNGAILSGGVSTSSSALSSDPSQSVGGAANNGRWSVLISLIATAEVVGLS
;
A
#
# COMPACT_ATOMS: atom_id res chain seq x y z
N MET A 1 -49.72 45.10 -32.91
CA MET A 1 -48.59 44.14 -32.95
C MET A 1 -49.06 42.86 -32.28
N PRO A 2 -48.88 41.67 -32.87
CA PRO A 2 -49.27 40.41 -32.23
C PRO A 2 -48.30 40.06 -31.09
N SER A 3 -48.82 39.52 -29.98
CA SER A 3 -48.00 39.05 -28.86
C SER A 3 -47.78 37.55 -28.96
N THR A 4 -46.55 37.13 -29.26
CA THR A 4 -46.17 35.71 -29.34
C THR A 4 -46.04 35.11 -27.94
N PHE A 5 -47.00 34.26 -27.56
CA PHE A 5 -46.88 33.45 -26.34
C PHE A 5 -45.86 32.32 -26.55
N LEU A 6 -44.74 32.36 -25.80
CA LEU A 6 -43.75 31.30 -25.78
C LEU A 6 -44.23 30.16 -24.86
N LEU A 7 -44.59 29.01 -25.45
CA LEU A 7 -45.09 27.87 -24.71
C LEU A 7 -43.94 27.10 -24.04
N LEU A 8 -43.73 27.32 -22.74
CA LEU A 8 -42.69 26.63 -21.98
C LEU A 8 -43.08 25.18 -21.67
N LEU A 9 -42.56 24.24 -22.46
CA LEU A 9 -42.69 22.80 -22.20
C LEU A 9 -41.79 22.39 -21.03
N LEU A 10 -42.35 22.36 -19.81
CA LEU A 10 -41.71 21.66 -18.69
C LEU A 10 -41.74 20.15 -18.96
N ALA A 11 -40.61 19.60 -19.40
CA ALA A 11 -40.39 18.16 -19.42
C ALA A 11 -40.37 17.66 -17.97
N ALA A 12 -41.42 16.94 -17.56
CA ALA A 12 -41.48 16.31 -16.24
C ALA A 12 -40.40 15.22 -16.15
N PHE A 13 -39.31 15.52 -15.45
CA PHE A 13 -38.20 14.58 -15.23
C PHE A 13 -38.62 13.54 -14.20
N ILE A 14 -39.35 12.51 -14.64
CA ILE A 14 -39.72 11.36 -13.81
C ILE A 14 -38.42 10.60 -13.49
N PRO A 15 -37.97 10.53 -12.22
CA PRO A 15 -36.85 9.69 -11.87
C PRO A 15 -37.29 8.23 -12.04
N GLY A 16 -36.76 7.56 -13.08
CA GLY A 16 -37.04 6.15 -13.30
C GLY A 16 -36.58 5.32 -12.10
N LEU A 17 -37.40 4.37 -11.65
CA LEU A 17 -37.01 3.44 -10.60
C LEU A 17 -35.88 2.55 -11.12
N VAL A 18 -34.64 2.91 -10.79
CA VAL A 18 -33.48 2.04 -11.00
C VAL A 18 -33.64 0.86 -10.05
N CYS A 19 -33.84 -0.34 -10.62
CA CYS A 19 -33.96 -1.56 -9.86
C CYS A 19 -32.59 -1.98 -9.31
N GLN A 20 -32.24 -1.46 -8.14
CA GLN A 20 -31.02 -1.77 -7.39
C GLN A 20 -30.89 -3.28 -7.20
N LYS A 21 -29.89 -3.88 -7.85
CA LYS A 21 -29.63 -5.32 -7.76
C LYS A 21 -28.58 -5.58 -6.68
N THR A 22 -28.87 -6.54 -5.80
CA THR A 22 -27.88 -7.09 -4.87
C THR A 22 -27.25 -8.34 -5.47
N PHE A 23 -25.95 -8.30 -5.71
CA PHE A 23 -25.15 -9.47 -6.04
C PHE A 23 -24.58 -10.08 -4.76
N ALA A 24 -24.41 -11.40 -4.72
CA ALA A 24 -23.71 -12.09 -3.64
C ALA A 24 -22.29 -12.48 -4.09
N VAL A 25 -21.31 -12.29 -3.20
CA VAL A 25 -19.93 -12.79 -3.35
C VAL A 25 -19.60 -13.60 -2.12
N GLN A 26 -19.24 -14.86 -2.30
CA GLN A 26 -18.67 -15.68 -1.23
C GLN A 26 -17.21 -15.30 -1.02
N VAL A 27 -16.82 -15.10 0.23
CA VAL A 27 -15.43 -14.85 0.64
C VAL A 27 -14.94 -16.07 1.43
N GLY A 28 -13.87 -16.72 0.98
CA GLY A 28 -13.27 -17.84 1.71
C GLY A 28 -14.02 -19.18 1.60
N ALA A 29 -15.00 -19.30 0.69
CA ALA A 29 -15.87 -20.48 0.60
C ALA A 29 -15.11 -21.80 0.43
N GLN A 30 -15.60 -22.84 1.11
CA GLN A 30 -14.98 -24.16 1.19
C GLN A 30 -13.54 -24.15 1.76
N GLY A 31 -13.13 -23.03 2.37
CA GLY A 31 -11.79 -22.83 2.92
C GLY A 31 -10.74 -22.34 1.92
N ASN A 32 -11.14 -22.02 0.67
CA ASN A 32 -10.29 -21.51 -0.41
C ASN A 32 -9.82 -20.06 -0.16
N LEU A 33 -8.71 -19.67 -0.78
CA LEU A 33 -8.23 -18.28 -0.77
C LEU A 33 -8.79 -17.52 -1.98
N ALA A 34 -10.12 -17.39 -2.05
CA ALA A 34 -10.81 -16.85 -3.20
C ALA A 34 -12.06 -16.02 -2.83
N TYR A 35 -12.44 -15.16 -3.77
CA TYR A 35 -13.78 -14.59 -3.88
C TYR A 35 -14.53 -15.33 -4.99
N ASP A 36 -15.80 -15.66 -4.78
CA ASP A 36 -16.63 -16.37 -5.75
C ASP A 36 -18.00 -15.66 -5.92
N PRO A 37 -18.33 -15.09 -7.09
CA PRO A 37 -17.47 -15.01 -8.28
C PRO A 37 -16.27 -14.07 -8.07
N PRO A 38 -15.14 -14.27 -8.79
CA PRO A 38 -13.93 -13.45 -8.65
C PRO A 38 -14.08 -12.03 -9.20
N PHE A 39 -15.06 -11.78 -10.08
CA PHE A 39 -15.44 -10.44 -10.48
C PHE A 39 -16.93 -10.35 -10.83
N ILE A 40 -17.48 -9.14 -10.82
CA ILE A 40 -18.88 -8.85 -11.14
C ILE A 40 -18.99 -7.70 -12.15
N LYS A 41 -19.99 -7.77 -13.05
CA LYS A 41 -20.49 -6.64 -13.84
C LYS A 41 -21.77 -6.10 -13.19
N ALA A 42 -21.78 -4.84 -12.80
CA ALA A 42 -22.85 -4.20 -12.03
C ALA A 42 -23.09 -2.74 -12.47
N ALA A 43 -24.33 -2.28 -12.37
CA ALA A 43 -24.74 -0.92 -12.68
C ALA A 43 -24.50 0.05 -11.51
N GLN A 44 -24.56 1.35 -11.79
CA GLN A 44 -24.48 2.35 -10.73
C GLN A 44 -25.74 2.30 -9.86
N GLY A 45 -25.54 2.19 -8.54
CA GLY A 45 -26.60 1.98 -7.55
C GLY A 45 -26.74 0.53 -7.08
N ASP A 46 -26.14 -0.45 -7.78
CA ASP A 46 -26.17 -1.86 -7.34
C ASP A 46 -25.36 -2.07 -6.05
N LEU A 47 -25.68 -3.16 -5.32
CA LEU A 47 -24.97 -3.58 -4.13
C LEU A 47 -24.20 -4.88 -4.36
N ILE A 48 -22.95 -4.92 -3.91
CA ILE A 48 -22.18 -6.16 -3.77
C ILE A 48 -22.20 -6.57 -2.30
N ARG A 49 -22.91 -7.66 -1.99
CA ARG A 49 -22.96 -8.25 -0.64
C ARG A 49 -21.95 -9.40 -0.55
N PHE A 50 -20.87 -9.14 0.17
CA PHE A 50 -19.85 -10.12 0.52
C PHE A 50 -20.34 -10.96 1.70
N ILE A 51 -20.12 -12.27 1.64
CA ILE A 51 -20.56 -13.27 2.61
C ILE A 51 -19.34 -14.04 3.09
N PHE A 52 -18.95 -13.85 4.35
CA PHE A 52 -17.69 -14.36 4.89
C PHE A 52 -17.85 -15.78 5.41
N ASN A 53 -17.12 -16.70 4.81
CA ASN A 53 -17.04 -18.10 5.25
C ASN A 53 -15.95 -18.23 6.33
N PRO A 54 -15.94 -19.32 7.14
CA PRO A 54 -15.07 -19.41 8.31
C PRO A 54 -13.57 -19.30 8.03
N LYS A 55 -12.82 -18.87 9.06
CA LYS A 55 -11.45 -18.29 9.06
C LYS A 55 -11.51 -16.75 8.95
N ASN A 56 -10.34 -16.10 8.97
CA ASN A 56 -10.24 -14.64 8.82
C ASN A 56 -10.03 -14.24 7.36
N HIS A 57 -10.90 -13.36 6.87
CA HIS A 57 -10.80 -12.75 5.54
C HIS A 57 -11.17 -11.26 5.62
N SER A 58 -10.88 -10.49 4.57
CA SER A 58 -11.38 -9.12 4.41
C SER A 58 -11.85 -8.85 2.99
N VAL A 59 -12.49 -7.71 2.79
CA VAL A 59 -12.65 -7.04 1.51
C VAL A 59 -12.06 -5.65 1.69
N THR A 60 -10.91 -5.39 1.10
CA THR A 60 -10.19 -4.12 1.25
C THR A 60 -9.93 -3.54 -0.14
N GLN A 61 -10.35 -2.31 -0.39
CA GLN A 61 -10.19 -1.67 -1.70
C GLN A 61 -8.72 -1.32 -1.96
N SER A 62 -8.29 -1.51 -3.20
CA SER A 62 -6.95 -1.17 -3.72
C SER A 62 -7.06 -0.40 -5.04
N SER A 63 -5.92 -0.02 -5.63
CA SER A 63 -5.84 0.39 -7.04
C SER A 63 -5.43 -0.81 -7.92
N PHE A 64 -5.60 -0.70 -9.24
CA PHE A 64 -5.12 -1.74 -10.16
C PHE A 64 -3.61 -1.97 -10.01
N ASP A 65 -2.81 -0.90 -9.89
CA ASP A 65 -1.35 -0.93 -9.85
C ASP A 65 -0.77 -1.34 -8.47
N SER A 66 -1.63 -1.54 -7.48
CA SER A 66 -1.25 -1.80 -6.08
C SER A 66 -2.19 -2.82 -5.42
N PRO A 67 -2.45 -4.00 -6.06
CA PRO A 67 -3.48 -4.96 -5.67
C PRO A 67 -3.54 -5.28 -4.19
N CYS A 68 -2.38 -5.50 -3.55
CA CYS A 68 -2.29 -5.95 -2.17
C CYS A 68 -2.11 -4.83 -1.13
N HIS A 69 -2.40 -3.57 -1.49
CA HIS A 69 -2.27 -2.41 -0.61
C HIS A 69 -3.58 -1.62 -0.49
N PRO A 70 -3.98 -1.16 0.72
CA PRO A 70 -5.20 -0.37 0.89
C PRO A 70 -5.13 0.95 0.13
N LEU A 71 -6.15 1.24 -0.68
CA LEU A 71 -6.33 2.54 -1.31
C LEU A 71 -6.60 3.61 -0.23
N THR A 72 -5.91 4.75 -0.30
CA THR A 72 -6.10 5.86 0.65
C THR A 72 -7.54 6.38 0.60
N GLY A 73 -8.27 6.27 1.72
CA GLY A 73 -9.70 6.61 1.78
C GLY A 73 -10.64 5.61 1.08
N GLY A 74 -10.12 4.47 0.61
CA GLY A 74 -10.91 3.39 0.02
C GLY A 74 -11.74 2.61 1.03
N ALA A 75 -12.73 1.88 0.52
CA ALA A 75 -13.63 1.07 1.33
C ALA A 75 -12.91 -0.16 1.92
N SER A 76 -13.28 -0.55 3.15
CA SER A 76 -12.80 -1.79 3.76
C SER A 76 -13.86 -2.38 4.68
N SER A 77 -14.00 -3.71 4.67
CA SER A 77 -14.79 -4.46 5.66
C SER A 77 -14.09 -4.58 7.02
N GLY A 78 -12.80 -4.24 7.10
CA GLY A 78 -11.93 -4.76 8.15
C GLY A 78 -11.77 -6.28 8.08
N PHE A 79 -11.14 -6.87 9.10
CA PHE A 79 -11.04 -8.32 9.24
C PHE A 79 -12.33 -8.92 9.77
N GLN A 80 -12.83 -9.95 9.10
CA GLN A 80 -14.08 -10.63 9.37
C GLN A 80 -13.76 -12.07 9.78
N PHE A 81 -13.91 -12.35 11.08
CA PHE A 81 -13.57 -13.62 11.72
C PHE A 81 -14.80 -14.52 11.82
N ALA A 82 -15.36 -14.91 10.67
CA ALA A 82 -16.56 -15.73 10.63
C ALA A 82 -16.35 -17.07 11.36
N SER A 83 -17.32 -17.47 12.18
CA SER A 83 -17.36 -18.78 12.84
C SER A 83 -18.57 -19.59 12.37
N ASN A 84 -18.44 -20.90 12.31
CA ASN A 84 -19.52 -21.81 11.91
C ASN A 84 -20.56 -22.06 13.03
N THR A 85 -20.41 -21.43 14.19
CA THR A 85 -21.14 -21.73 15.44
C THR A 85 -22.64 -21.40 15.41
N SER A 86 -23.07 -20.47 14.56
CA SER A 86 -24.43 -19.92 14.55
C SER A 86 -25.26 -20.30 13.31
N GLY A 87 -24.62 -20.83 12.26
CA GLY A 87 -25.22 -20.97 10.92
C GLY A 87 -25.48 -19.65 10.18
N LEU A 88 -25.18 -18.49 10.79
CA LEU A 88 -25.24 -17.18 10.17
C LEU A 88 -23.82 -16.73 9.82
N LEU A 89 -23.60 -16.43 8.53
CA LEU A 89 -22.32 -15.90 8.04
C LEU A 89 -22.33 -14.37 8.11
N ASP A 90 -21.21 -13.78 8.51
CA ASP A 90 -21.04 -12.33 8.52
C ASP A 90 -21.15 -11.77 7.09
N THR A 91 -21.69 -10.55 6.95
CA THR A 91 -21.80 -9.90 5.64
C THR A 91 -21.40 -8.44 5.67
N TRP A 92 -20.76 -7.99 4.60
CA TRP A 92 -20.42 -6.59 4.35
C TRP A 92 -20.93 -6.19 2.97
N GLN A 93 -21.25 -4.91 2.77
CA GLN A 93 -21.88 -4.43 1.53
C GLN A 93 -21.16 -3.22 0.97
N PHE A 94 -20.89 -3.24 -0.34
CA PHE A 94 -20.35 -2.13 -1.10
C PHE A 94 -21.40 -1.63 -2.11
N ALA A 95 -21.59 -0.32 -2.19
CA ALA A 95 -22.48 0.31 -3.16
C ALA A 95 -21.68 0.78 -4.38
N VAL A 96 -22.11 0.36 -5.57
CA VAL A 96 -21.46 0.68 -6.85
C VAL A 96 -21.79 2.13 -7.22
N PHE A 97 -20.98 3.08 -6.77
CA PHE A 97 -21.24 4.51 -6.97
C PHE A 97 -20.86 5.06 -8.36
N SER A 98 -20.20 4.24 -9.20
CA SER A 98 -19.97 4.51 -10.62
C SER A 98 -19.89 3.21 -11.40
N ALA A 99 -20.54 3.14 -12.56
CA ALA A 99 -20.38 2.01 -13.49
C ALA A 99 -19.27 2.22 -14.53
N ALA A 100 -18.73 3.44 -14.64
CA ALA A 100 -17.75 3.81 -15.67
C ALA A 100 -16.32 3.37 -15.34
N ASN A 101 -16.00 3.23 -14.05
CA ASN A 101 -14.67 2.88 -13.56
C ASN A 101 -14.71 1.49 -12.90
N PRO A 102 -13.67 0.65 -13.06
CA PRO A 102 -13.52 -0.56 -12.28
C PRO A 102 -13.24 -0.26 -10.79
N PHE A 103 -13.67 -1.17 -9.91
CA PHE A 103 -13.25 -1.19 -8.51
C PHE A 103 -12.44 -2.44 -8.23
N TRP A 104 -11.37 -2.29 -7.46
CA TRP A 104 -10.37 -3.32 -7.20
C TRP A 104 -10.29 -3.60 -5.70
N PHE A 105 -10.24 -4.88 -5.32
CA PHE A 105 -10.25 -5.31 -3.93
C PHE A 105 -9.34 -6.52 -3.68
N PHE A 106 -8.86 -6.66 -2.45
CA PHE A 106 -8.05 -7.78 -1.99
C PHE A 106 -8.38 -8.22 -0.57
N CYS A 107 -7.95 -9.44 -0.23
CA CYS A 107 -7.97 -9.93 1.14
C CYS A 107 -6.64 -9.59 1.82
N ALA A 108 -6.70 -8.70 2.81
CA ALA A 108 -5.54 -8.14 3.51
C ALA A 108 -4.87 -9.08 4.51
N GLN A 109 -5.31 -10.35 4.59
CA GLN A 109 -4.74 -11.34 5.49
C GLN A 109 -3.35 -11.79 5.01
N THR A 110 -2.35 -11.59 5.86
CA THR A 110 -0.93 -11.87 5.57
C THR A 110 -0.39 -13.14 6.24
N GLN A 111 -1.14 -13.74 7.17
CA GLN A 111 -0.70 -14.83 8.04
C GLN A 111 -1.72 -16.00 8.06
N PRO A 112 -1.28 -17.27 8.06
CA PRO A 112 0.11 -17.75 7.94
C PRO A 112 0.69 -17.58 6.52
N VAL A 113 -0.13 -17.15 5.55
CA VAL A 113 0.28 -16.83 4.18
C VAL A 113 -0.45 -15.58 3.69
N SER A 114 0.12 -14.87 2.72
CA SER A 114 -0.57 -13.76 2.04
C SER A 114 -1.73 -14.28 1.19
N HIS A 115 -2.97 -13.93 1.56
CA HIS A 115 -4.16 -14.31 0.81
C HIS A 115 -4.16 -13.63 -0.57
N CYS A 116 -3.97 -12.31 -0.62
CA CYS A 116 -3.80 -11.57 -1.88
C CYS A 116 -2.71 -12.18 -2.76
N GLY A 117 -1.59 -12.60 -2.16
CA GLY A 117 -0.48 -13.26 -2.84
C GLY A 117 -0.70 -14.67 -3.34
N LYS A 118 -1.79 -15.33 -2.91
CA LYS A 118 -2.28 -16.57 -3.51
C LYS A 118 -3.46 -16.32 -4.46
N GLY A 119 -3.59 -15.08 -4.95
CA GLY A 119 -4.59 -14.66 -5.93
C GLY A 119 -5.93 -14.24 -5.32
N MET A 120 -6.03 -14.05 -4.00
CA MET A 120 -7.29 -13.63 -3.35
C MET A 120 -7.56 -12.13 -3.56
N VAL A 121 -7.99 -11.81 -4.78
CA VAL A 121 -8.44 -10.49 -5.23
C VAL A 121 -9.80 -10.57 -5.92
N PHE A 122 -10.52 -9.44 -5.94
CA PHE A 122 -11.85 -9.29 -6.50
C PHE A 122 -11.98 -7.99 -7.28
N ALA A 123 -12.83 -7.97 -8.31
CA ALA A 123 -13.09 -6.77 -9.10
C ALA A 123 -14.57 -6.52 -9.41
N ILE A 124 -14.97 -5.25 -9.45
CA ILE A 124 -16.25 -4.80 -10.01
C ILE A 124 -15.96 -4.08 -11.32
N ASN A 125 -16.71 -4.41 -12.37
CA ASN A 125 -16.59 -3.84 -13.71
C ASN A 125 -15.22 -3.91 -14.41
N PRO A 126 -14.31 -4.88 -14.14
CA PRO A 126 -13.00 -4.93 -14.82
C PRO A 126 -13.16 -5.03 -16.34
N PRO A 127 -12.25 -4.45 -17.14
CA PRO A 127 -12.10 -4.75 -18.57
C PRO A 127 -12.11 -6.25 -18.86
N ALA A 128 -12.62 -6.62 -20.03
CA ALA A 128 -12.62 -8.01 -20.49
C ALA A 128 -11.24 -8.38 -21.05
N GLU A 129 -10.89 -9.66 -20.99
CA GLU A 129 -9.68 -10.16 -21.67
C GLU A 129 -9.74 -9.85 -23.19
N PRO A 130 -8.62 -9.47 -23.84
CA PRO A 130 -7.25 -9.47 -23.34
C PRO A 130 -6.74 -8.06 -22.93
N ASP A 131 -7.60 -7.20 -22.35
CA ASP A 131 -7.18 -5.86 -21.92
C ASP A 131 -6.07 -5.93 -20.83
N PRO A 132 -5.02 -5.09 -20.88
CA PRO A 132 -3.94 -5.10 -19.89
C PRO A 132 -4.39 -4.75 -18.46
N HIS A 133 -5.58 -4.20 -18.27
CA HIS A 133 -6.20 -3.93 -16.96
C HIS A 133 -7.36 -4.90 -16.65
N SER A 134 -7.36 -6.10 -17.22
CA SER A 134 -8.36 -7.13 -16.96
C SER A 134 -8.29 -7.71 -15.53
N PHE A 135 -9.26 -8.56 -15.16
CA PHE A 135 -9.19 -9.28 -13.88
C PHE A 135 -7.99 -10.25 -13.82
N ASP A 136 -7.71 -10.97 -14.90
CA ASP A 136 -6.59 -11.90 -14.97
C ASP A 136 -5.24 -11.17 -14.88
N ALA A 137 -5.13 -9.96 -15.48
CA ALA A 137 -3.98 -9.08 -15.28
C ALA A 137 -3.85 -8.61 -13.82
N PHE A 138 -4.95 -8.21 -13.17
CA PHE A 138 -4.97 -7.82 -11.75
C PHE A 138 -4.57 -8.96 -10.81
N GLN A 139 -5.07 -10.17 -11.05
CA GLN A 139 -4.75 -11.36 -10.26
C GLN A 139 -3.30 -11.80 -10.43
N ARG A 140 -2.73 -11.72 -11.65
CA ARG A 140 -1.29 -11.90 -11.87
C ARG A 140 -0.47 -10.89 -11.05
N LEU A 141 -0.82 -9.60 -11.12
CA LEU A 141 -0.09 -8.55 -10.41
C LEU A 141 -0.16 -8.71 -8.89
N ALA A 142 -1.30 -9.17 -8.36
CA ALA A 142 -1.48 -9.50 -6.96
C ALA A 142 -0.57 -10.65 -6.51
N MET A 143 -0.48 -11.70 -7.34
CA MET A 143 0.40 -12.84 -7.08
C MET A 143 1.89 -12.48 -7.22
N SER A 144 2.25 -11.54 -8.11
CA SER A 144 3.64 -11.08 -8.22
C SER A 144 4.07 -10.11 -7.12
N GLN A 145 3.22 -9.19 -6.68
CA GLN A 145 3.57 -8.20 -5.64
C GLN A 145 3.74 -8.80 -4.23
N ALA A 146 3.29 -10.04 -4.01
CA ALA A 146 3.11 -10.55 -2.66
C ALA A 146 4.30 -11.33 -2.09
N SER A 147 5.20 -10.59 -1.47
CA SER A 147 5.59 -10.91 -0.09
C SER A 147 6.02 -9.64 0.64
N PRO A 148 5.78 -9.52 1.97
CA PRO A 148 6.76 -8.88 2.82
C PRO A 148 8.00 -9.78 2.82
N THR A 149 8.82 -9.65 1.78
CA THR A 149 9.90 -10.59 1.49
C THR A 149 10.82 -10.70 2.70
N LEU A 150 11.01 -11.91 3.24
CA LEU A 150 11.98 -12.15 4.30
C LEU A 150 13.36 -11.83 3.74
N SER A 151 13.83 -10.61 4.01
CA SER A 151 15.10 -10.11 3.52
C SER A 151 16.23 -10.76 4.32
N PHE A 152 17.01 -11.63 3.67
CA PHE A 152 18.08 -12.38 4.32
C PHE A 152 19.44 -11.80 3.94
N THR A 153 20.35 -11.72 4.90
CA THR A 153 21.73 -11.30 4.64
C THR A 153 22.46 -12.41 3.89
N VAL A 154 22.94 -12.10 2.68
CA VAL A 154 23.79 -12.99 1.87
C VAL A 154 25.22 -12.52 1.98
N THR A 155 26.12 -13.46 2.27
CA THR A 155 27.55 -13.29 2.03
C THR A 155 27.90 -13.95 0.69
N ALA A 156 28.12 -13.15 -0.35
CA ALA A 156 28.59 -13.63 -1.64
C ALA A 156 30.12 -13.50 -1.73
N THR A 157 30.79 -14.58 -2.13
CA THR A 157 32.22 -14.57 -2.45
C THR A 157 32.38 -14.48 -3.96
N ILE A 158 32.91 -13.36 -4.46
CA ILE A 158 33.14 -13.12 -5.88
C ILE A 158 34.64 -13.13 -6.15
N THR A 159 35.10 -13.98 -7.08
CA THR A 159 36.50 -14.00 -7.53
C THR A 159 36.59 -13.44 -8.95
N HIS A 160 37.45 -12.44 -9.15
CA HIS A 160 37.72 -11.81 -10.45
C HIS A 160 39.19 -11.38 -10.51
N ASP A 161 39.85 -11.65 -11.65
CA ASP A 161 41.28 -11.40 -11.89
C ASP A 161 42.21 -11.75 -10.71
N GLY A 162 42.08 -12.99 -10.22
CA GLY A 162 42.83 -13.52 -9.06
C GLY A 162 42.45 -12.93 -7.69
N SER A 163 41.71 -11.82 -7.66
CA SER A 163 41.25 -11.15 -6.44
C SER A 163 39.92 -11.73 -5.97
N THR A 164 39.72 -11.84 -4.65
CA THR A 164 38.49 -12.37 -4.05
C THR A 164 37.87 -11.36 -3.10
N PHE A 165 36.58 -11.10 -3.29
CA PHE A 165 35.80 -10.10 -2.58
C PHE A 165 34.64 -10.78 -1.85
N ALA A 166 34.44 -10.45 -0.58
CA ALA A 166 33.27 -10.87 0.18
C ALA A 166 32.28 -9.70 0.28
N SER A 167 31.18 -9.79 -0.45
CA SER A 167 30.06 -8.85 -0.36
C SER A 167 29.05 -9.37 0.65
N VAL A 168 28.58 -8.51 1.57
CA VAL A 168 27.54 -8.82 2.57
C VAL A 168 26.38 -7.88 2.34
N TYR A 169 25.27 -8.39 1.79
CA TYR A 169 24.14 -7.56 1.37
C TYR A 169 22.78 -8.14 1.74
N THR A 170 21.78 -7.28 1.78
CA THR A 170 20.38 -7.64 2.03
C THR A 170 19.76 -8.19 0.74
N SER A 171 19.52 -9.49 0.69
CA SER A 171 19.02 -10.20 -0.49
C SER A 171 17.55 -10.56 -0.37
N TYR A 172 16.93 -10.78 -1.53
CA TYR A 172 15.56 -11.27 -1.71
C TYR A 172 15.57 -12.57 -2.52
N GLU A 173 14.47 -13.32 -2.50
CA GLU A 173 14.28 -14.45 -3.42
C GLU A 173 14.35 -13.96 -4.88
N GLY A 174 15.13 -14.64 -5.71
CA GLY A 174 15.36 -14.25 -7.10
C GLY A 174 16.40 -13.15 -7.35
N THR A 175 17.05 -12.60 -6.31
CA THR A 175 18.17 -11.66 -6.50
C THR A 175 19.32 -12.35 -7.24
N PRO A 176 19.83 -11.80 -8.36
CA PRO A 176 20.97 -12.38 -9.06
C PRO A 176 22.22 -12.48 -8.17
N ALA A 177 23.04 -13.50 -8.42
CA ALA A 177 24.35 -13.60 -7.80
C ALA A 177 25.25 -12.43 -8.28
N PRO A 178 26.07 -11.80 -7.42
CA PRO A 178 26.83 -10.62 -7.83
C PRO A 178 27.90 -10.93 -8.88
N THR A 179 27.94 -10.09 -9.91
CA THR A 179 28.84 -10.24 -11.07
C THR A 179 29.73 -9.02 -11.26
N TYR A 180 30.94 -9.25 -11.74
CA TYR A 180 31.80 -8.20 -12.31
C TYR A 180 31.48 -8.01 -13.79
N ALA A 181 31.63 -6.77 -14.28
CA ALA A 181 31.49 -6.46 -15.70
C ALA A 181 32.59 -7.19 -16.52
N PRO A 182 32.25 -8.03 -17.51
CA PRO A 182 33.26 -8.78 -18.28
C PRO A 182 34.22 -7.92 -19.11
N GLY A 183 33.92 -6.62 -19.30
CA GLY A 183 34.78 -5.63 -19.96
C GLY A 183 35.46 -4.63 -19.01
N GLY A 184 35.36 -4.84 -17.69
CA GLY A 184 35.77 -3.86 -16.68
C GLY A 184 34.68 -2.80 -16.39
N PRO A 185 34.91 -1.92 -15.39
CA PRO A 185 33.91 -0.97 -14.90
C PRO A 185 33.32 -0.01 -15.93
N VAL A 186 32.02 0.21 -15.85
CA VAL A 186 31.24 1.14 -16.67
C VAL A 186 30.68 2.29 -15.82
N ASN A 187 30.51 3.48 -16.42
CA ASN A 187 29.77 4.60 -15.81
C ASN A 187 28.37 4.71 -16.42
N HIS A 188 27.33 4.54 -15.59
CA HIS A 188 25.93 4.69 -15.96
C HIS A 188 25.47 6.12 -15.62
N VAL A 189 25.15 6.93 -16.63
CA VAL A 189 24.65 8.30 -16.41
C VAL A 189 23.13 8.28 -16.25
N VAL A 190 22.65 8.70 -15.09
CA VAL A 190 21.23 8.89 -14.77
C VAL A 190 20.94 10.38 -14.75
N LYS A 191 20.20 10.87 -15.74
CA LYS A 191 19.81 12.28 -15.83
C LYS A 191 18.62 12.56 -14.92
N VAL A 192 18.69 13.61 -14.13
CA VAL A 192 17.71 13.94 -13.09
C VAL A 192 17.04 15.27 -13.44
N GLY A 193 15.73 15.25 -13.73
CA GLY A 193 14.94 16.47 -13.95
C GLY A 193 14.70 16.91 -15.40
N VAL A 194 15.28 16.22 -16.40
CA VAL A 194 15.16 16.58 -17.85
C VAL A 194 13.69 16.64 -18.28
N ASP A 195 13.01 15.51 -18.21
CA ASP A 195 11.64 15.32 -18.71
C ASP A 195 10.60 15.57 -17.60
N GLY A 196 10.90 16.53 -16.70
CA GLY A 196 10.06 16.85 -15.54
C GLY A 196 10.48 16.09 -14.28
N LEU A 197 9.54 15.39 -13.65
CA LEU A 197 9.76 14.74 -12.34
C LEU A 197 10.27 13.31 -12.50
N SER A 198 11.45 13.18 -13.14
CA SER A 198 12.00 11.90 -13.58
C SER A 198 13.50 11.74 -13.32
N PHE A 199 13.89 10.48 -13.10
CA PHE A 199 15.23 9.97 -13.34
C PHE A 199 15.21 9.28 -14.72
N SER A 200 16.24 9.45 -15.53
CA SER A 200 16.29 8.95 -16.91
C SER A 200 17.69 8.41 -17.25
N PRO A 201 17.88 7.08 -17.37
CA PRO A 201 16.91 6.01 -17.09
C PRO A 201 16.50 5.94 -15.61
N SER A 202 15.28 5.46 -15.33
CA SER A 202 14.78 5.27 -13.96
C SER A 202 15.05 3.88 -13.37
N ASN A 203 15.43 2.90 -14.20
CA ASN A 203 15.85 1.58 -13.74
C ASN A 203 17.06 1.14 -14.58
N ILE A 204 18.11 0.63 -13.93
CA ILE A 204 19.34 0.14 -14.59
C ILE A 204 19.85 -1.14 -13.92
N SER A 205 20.70 -1.87 -14.64
CA SER A 205 21.54 -2.93 -14.09
C SER A 205 23.00 -2.50 -14.14
N ALA A 206 23.74 -2.69 -13.06
CA ALA A 206 25.14 -2.29 -12.92
C ALA A 206 25.93 -3.36 -12.15
N ALA A 207 27.13 -3.67 -12.62
CA ALA A 207 28.00 -4.70 -12.05
C ALA A 207 28.84 -4.16 -10.88
N ILE A 208 29.52 -5.06 -10.15
CA ILE A 208 30.46 -4.64 -9.12
C ILE A 208 31.59 -3.78 -9.74
N SER A 209 31.94 -2.71 -9.05
CA SER A 209 32.86 -1.62 -9.44
C SER A 209 32.37 -0.67 -10.53
N ASP A 210 31.18 -0.88 -11.12
CA ASP A 210 30.55 0.17 -11.95
C ASP A 210 30.32 1.45 -11.13
N THR A 211 30.18 2.57 -11.82
CA THR A 211 29.78 3.85 -11.22
C THR A 211 28.42 4.28 -11.76
N VAL A 212 27.63 4.97 -10.93
CA VAL A 212 26.38 5.59 -11.35
C VAL A 212 26.47 7.09 -11.09
N THR A 213 26.40 7.88 -12.16
CA THR A 213 26.53 9.33 -12.13
C THR A 213 25.17 9.98 -12.33
N PHE A 214 24.64 10.60 -11.29
CA PHE A 214 23.44 11.42 -11.34
C PHE A 214 23.79 12.81 -11.90
N GLU A 215 23.35 13.11 -13.13
CA GLU A 215 23.52 14.39 -13.81
C GLU A 215 22.27 15.25 -13.57
N PHE A 216 22.40 16.37 -12.84
CA PHE A 216 21.25 17.17 -12.42
C PHE A 216 20.94 18.30 -13.40
N HIS A 217 19.69 18.35 -13.85
CA HIS A 217 19.16 19.33 -14.82
C HIS A 217 18.28 20.38 -14.12
N PRO A 218 17.81 21.43 -14.83
CA PRO A 218 17.26 22.65 -14.22
C PRO A 218 16.12 22.45 -13.21
N LYS A 219 16.01 23.38 -12.25
CA LYS A 219 15.18 23.38 -11.01
C LYS A 219 15.97 22.85 -9.81
N ASN A 220 15.35 22.07 -8.92
CA ASN A 220 15.96 21.53 -7.70
C ASN A 220 15.56 20.06 -7.53
N HIS A 221 16.57 19.18 -7.45
CA HIS A 221 16.39 17.74 -7.36
C HIS A 221 17.41 17.11 -6.41
N THR A 222 17.21 15.83 -6.07
CA THR A 222 18.14 15.00 -5.30
C THR A 222 18.19 13.60 -5.88
N GLY A 223 19.30 12.89 -5.68
CA GLY A 223 19.35 11.44 -5.64
C GLY A 223 19.55 11.02 -4.19
N THR A 224 18.50 10.50 -3.55
CA THR A 224 18.51 10.08 -2.15
C THR A 224 18.15 8.60 -2.08
N GLN A 225 18.98 7.78 -1.45
CA GLN A 225 18.72 6.35 -1.26
C GLN A 225 17.64 6.11 -0.20
N SER A 226 16.78 5.12 -0.43
CA SER A 226 15.74 4.66 0.50
C SER A 226 15.81 3.14 0.69
N SER A 227 14.90 2.59 1.50
CA SER A 227 14.51 1.18 1.40
C SER A 227 13.35 1.01 0.42
N PHE A 228 13.14 -0.20 -0.11
CA PHE A 228 11.95 -0.53 -0.94
C PHE A 228 10.64 -0.32 -0.15
N SER A 229 10.68 -0.63 1.15
CA SER A 229 9.54 -0.54 2.07
C SER A 229 9.17 0.89 2.47
N HIS A 230 10.09 1.84 2.36
CA HIS A 230 9.89 3.24 2.75
C HIS A 230 10.36 4.17 1.61
N PRO A 231 9.67 4.19 0.46
CA PRO A 231 10.17 4.72 -0.81
C PRO A 231 10.48 6.22 -0.83
N CYS A 232 9.95 6.99 0.12
CA CYS A 232 10.10 8.44 0.19
C CYS A 232 10.83 8.92 1.46
N GLU A 233 11.56 8.03 2.14
CA GLU A 233 12.31 8.32 3.36
C GLU A 233 13.79 7.94 3.18
N PRO A 234 14.77 8.68 3.75
CA PRO A 234 16.18 8.35 3.61
C PRO A 234 16.47 6.98 4.24
N LEU A 235 17.30 6.15 3.59
CA LEU A 235 17.59 4.79 4.09
C LEU A 235 18.01 4.80 5.59
N GLU A 236 18.83 5.77 5.99
CA GLU A 236 19.30 6.00 7.36
C GLU A 236 18.17 6.04 8.42
N VAL A 237 17.02 6.69 8.15
CA VAL A 237 15.93 6.79 9.15
C VAL A 237 15.06 5.53 9.22
N THR A 238 15.21 4.64 8.23
CA THR A 238 14.46 3.38 8.07
C THR A 238 15.35 2.16 8.38
N SER A 239 16.59 2.43 8.78
CA SER A 239 17.70 1.50 8.96
C SER A 239 17.61 0.78 10.30
N THR A 240 17.47 -0.55 10.28
CA THR A 240 17.41 -1.37 11.50
C THR A 240 18.77 -1.94 11.92
N THR A 241 19.79 -1.88 11.05
CA THR A 241 21.15 -2.37 11.36
C THR A 241 22.24 -1.33 11.10
N GLY A 242 21.89 -0.04 11.05
CA GLY A 242 22.86 1.05 10.93
C GLY A 242 23.44 1.25 9.52
N GLN A 243 22.80 0.72 8.47
CA GLN A 243 23.07 1.17 7.09
C GLN A 243 22.84 2.68 6.99
N VAL A 244 23.82 3.40 6.43
CA VAL A 244 23.67 4.80 5.99
C VAL A 244 23.64 4.79 4.47
N GLY A 245 22.56 5.31 3.89
CA GLY A 245 22.41 5.41 2.43
C GLY A 245 22.99 6.70 1.87
N PHE A 246 23.23 6.74 0.55
CA PHE A 246 23.72 7.97 -0.09
C PHE A 246 22.63 9.05 -0.20
N ASN A 247 23.07 10.31 -0.21
CA ASN A 247 22.22 11.46 -0.48
C ASN A 247 23.04 12.55 -1.18
N SER A 248 22.63 12.97 -2.38
CA SER A 248 23.30 14.03 -3.14
C SER A 248 23.18 15.42 -2.52
N GLY A 249 22.27 15.59 -1.55
CA GLY A 249 21.75 16.90 -1.17
C GLY A 249 20.92 17.55 -2.29
N PHE A 250 20.44 18.77 -2.04
CA PHE A 250 19.66 19.55 -3.01
C PHE A 250 20.55 20.20 -4.06
N GLN A 251 20.33 19.81 -5.32
CA GLN A 251 21.08 20.26 -6.48
C GLN A 251 20.24 21.30 -7.24
N PHE A 252 20.55 22.57 -7.00
CA PHE A 252 19.88 23.72 -7.62
C PHE A 252 20.58 24.10 -8.94
N VAL A 253 19.84 24.04 -10.04
CA VAL A 253 20.39 24.14 -11.39
C VAL A 253 19.61 25.19 -12.20
N SER A 254 20.34 26.14 -12.79
CA SER A 254 19.78 27.17 -13.68
C SER A 254 19.53 26.59 -15.09
N ALA A 255 18.75 27.29 -15.92
CA ALA A 255 18.25 26.74 -17.19
C ALA A 255 19.34 26.28 -18.19
N ASP A 256 20.43 27.05 -18.35
CA ASP A 256 21.20 27.02 -19.61
C ASP A 256 22.72 26.80 -19.48
N THR A 257 23.27 26.40 -18.33
CA THR A 257 24.62 25.78 -18.26
C THR A 257 24.94 25.16 -16.90
N GLY A 258 25.82 24.15 -16.90
CA GLY A 258 26.44 23.59 -15.69
C GLY A 258 25.54 22.62 -14.94
N PHE A 259 25.47 21.37 -15.41
CA PHE A 259 24.81 20.27 -14.70
C PHE A 259 25.78 19.71 -13.64
N PRO A 260 25.53 19.88 -12.33
CA PRO A 260 26.36 19.25 -11.30
C PRO A 260 26.12 17.73 -11.31
N THR A 261 27.11 16.99 -10.84
CA THR A 261 27.08 15.52 -10.82
C THR A 261 27.30 14.97 -9.42
N PHE A 262 26.49 14.01 -9.01
CA PHE A 262 26.74 13.16 -7.84
C PHE A 262 27.05 11.74 -8.33
N GLN A 263 28.11 11.10 -7.84
CA GLN A 263 28.51 9.76 -8.27
C GLN A 263 28.56 8.79 -7.09
N ILE A 264 28.09 7.56 -7.33
CA ILE A 264 28.25 6.42 -6.43
C ILE A 264 29.01 5.29 -7.13
N THR A 265 29.69 4.45 -6.35
CA THR A 265 30.30 3.19 -6.80
C THR A 265 29.44 2.01 -6.37
N ILE A 266 29.27 1.04 -7.27
CA ILE A 266 28.47 -0.16 -7.06
C ILE A 266 29.35 -1.22 -6.41
N ASN A 267 29.25 -1.33 -5.07
CA ASN A 267 30.08 -2.25 -4.27
C ASN A 267 29.55 -3.69 -4.28
N ASP A 268 28.28 -3.87 -4.62
CA ASP A 268 27.54 -5.13 -4.68
C ASP A 268 26.36 -4.99 -5.66
N THR A 269 25.67 -6.09 -5.97
CA THR A 269 24.51 -6.08 -6.89
C THR A 269 23.17 -6.23 -6.17
N ALA A 270 23.06 -5.81 -4.90
CA ALA A 270 21.77 -5.76 -4.24
C ALA A 270 20.86 -4.71 -4.93
N PRO A 271 19.52 -4.88 -4.88
CA PRO A 271 18.60 -3.87 -5.37
C PRO A 271 18.72 -2.57 -4.55
N ILE A 272 19.26 -1.52 -5.18
CA ILE A 272 19.30 -0.16 -4.62
C ILE A 272 18.02 0.56 -5.03
N TRP A 273 17.41 1.23 -4.06
CA TRP A 273 16.17 1.98 -4.21
C TRP A 273 16.42 3.46 -3.86
N GLY A 274 15.80 4.38 -4.58
CA GLY A 274 15.98 5.80 -4.28
C GLY A 274 14.98 6.73 -4.95
N TYR A 275 15.01 7.98 -4.51
CA TYR A 275 13.97 8.97 -4.79
C TYR A 275 14.52 10.40 -4.83
N CYS A 276 13.70 11.32 -5.32
CA CYS A 276 13.93 12.75 -5.14
C CYS A 276 13.13 13.27 -3.94
N SER A 277 13.83 13.81 -2.93
CA SER A 277 13.28 14.21 -1.63
C SER A 277 12.70 15.63 -1.59
N GLN A 278 12.61 16.31 -2.74
CA GLN A 278 12.04 17.66 -2.87
C GLN A 278 10.56 17.68 -2.43
N PRO A 279 10.20 18.43 -1.37
CA PRO A 279 8.87 18.39 -0.74
C PRO A 279 7.78 19.16 -1.52
N GLY A 280 8.13 19.75 -2.67
CA GLY A 280 7.18 20.34 -3.60
C GLY A 280 6.78 21.78 -3.29
N PRO A 281 5.59 22.24 -3.77
CA PRO A 281 4.57 21.47 -4.49
C PRO A 281 4.89 21.26 -5.99
N PRO A 282 4.50 20.12 -6.60
CA PRO A 282 4.03 18.88 -5.97
C PRO A 282 5.22 18.12 -5.34
N LYS A 283 4.97 17.22 -4.38
CA LYS A 283 6.05 16.39 -3.80
C LYS A 283 6.65 15.48 -4.88
N HIS A 284 7.96 15.51 -5.08
CA HIS A 284 8.57 14.79 -6.20
C HIS A 284 8.42 13.26 -6.07
N CYS A 285 8.76 12.68 -4.92
CA CYS A 285 8.62 11.23 -4.69
C CYS A 285 7.20 10.69 -4.91
N GLN A 286 6.20 11.33 -4.28
CA GLN A 286 4.78 10.96 -4.43
C GLN A 286 4.20 11.31 -5.81
N SER A 287 4.93 12.07 -6.65
CA SER A 287 4.64 12.24 -8.08
C SER A 287 5.28 11.14 -8.95
N GLY A 288 5.92 10.14 -8.34
CA GLY A 288 6.59 9.02 -9.01
C GLY A 288 8.05 9.29 -9.41
N MET A 289 8.69 10.33 -8.84
CA MET A 289 10.12 10.61 -9.08
C MET A 289 11.01 9.72 -8.21
N VAL A 290 11.17 8.48 -8.69
CA VAL A 290 11.99 7.42 -8.08
C VAL A 290 12.85 6.71 -9.11
N PHE A 291 13.87 5.99 -8.63
CA PHE A 291 14.74 5.14 -9.44
C PHE A 291 15.10 3.84 -8.71
N SER A 292 15.64 2.87 -9.46
CA SER A 292 16.27 1.67 -8.93
C SER A 292 17.53 1.26 -9.72
N ILE A 293 18.41 0.51 -9.06
CA ILE A 293 19.60 -0.11 -9.64
C ILE A 293 19.55 -1.58 -9.22
N ASN A 294 19.74 -2.51 -10.16
CA ASN A 294 19.70 -3.96 -9.92
C ASN A 294 18.35 -4.46 -9.32
N ALA A 295 17.24 -3.82 -9.69
CA ALA A 295 15.91 -4.30 -9.34
C ALA A 295 15.62 -5.68 -9.96
N VAL A 296 14.89 -6.54 -9.21
CA VAL A 296 14.56 -7.90 -9.65
C VAL A 296 13.22 -7.86 -10.36
N GLU A 297 13.22 -7.52 -11.66
CA GLU A 297 11.99 -7.25 -12.42
C GLU A 297 11.03 -8.44 -12.52
N THR A 298 11.50 -9.68 -12.31
CA THR A 298 10.66 -10.89 -12.23
C THR A 298 10.12 -11.19 -10.83
N GLY A 299 10.49 -10.40 -9.81
CA GLY A 299 10.12 -10.60 -8.41
C GLY A 299 9.12 -9.55 -7.90
N PRO A 300 8.70 -9.66 -6.61
CA PRO A 300 7.81 -8.67 -5.98
C PRO A 300 8.46 -7.28 -5.86
N ASN A 301 9.77 -7.26 -5.65
CA ASN A 301 10.55 -6.04 -5.46
C ASN A 301 11.17 -5.59 -6.80
N ASN A 302 10.29 -5.18 -7.71
CA ASN A 302 10.62 -4.61 -9.02
C ASN A 302 10.39 -3.09 -9.07
N PHE A 303 10.88 -2.41 -10.11
CA PHE A 303 10.76 -0.96 -10.23
C PHE A 303 9.30 -0.45 -10.28
N ALA A 304 8.40 -1.18 -10.94
CA ALA A 304 6.99 -0.78 -11.04
C ALA A 304 6.30 -0.81 -9.66
N ALA A 305 6.53 -1.85 -8.86
CA ALA A 305 6.04 -1.96 -7.49
C ALA A 305 6.61 -0.85 -6.61
N PHE A 306 7.92 -0.57 -6.69
CA PHE A 306 8.56 0.51 -5.93
C PHE A 306 7.95 1.89 -6.24
N LYS A 307 7.74 2.18 -7.53
CA LYS A 307 7.10 3.43 -7.99
C LYS A 307 5.64 3.53 -7.55
N SER A 308 4.90 2.42 -7.56
CA SER A 308 3.53 2.35 -7.05
C SER A 308 3.48 2.67 -5.55
N LEU A 309 4.36 2.08 -4.74
CA LEU A 309 4.46 2.38 -3.29
C LEU A 309 4.79 3.86 -3.04
N ALA A 310 5.74 4.43 -3.80
CA ALA A 310 6.13 5.83 -3.72
C ALA A 310 4.97 6.79 -3.98
N MET A 311 4.23 6.57 -5.07
CA MET A 311 3.09 7.41 -5.47
C MET A 311 1.91 7.32 -4.49
N ASN A 312 1.66 6.13 -3.93
CA ASN A 312 0.64 5.94 -2.91
C ASN A 312 1.05 6.49 -1.52
N GLY A 313 2.31 6.88 -1.32
CA GLY A 313 2.85 7.28 -0.02
C GLY A 313 2.81 6.13 1.01
N ALA A 314 2.84 4.88 0.54
CA ALA A 314 2.67 3.70 1.36
C ALA A 314 3.99 3.26 2.02
N ILE A 315 3.91 2.78 3.25
CA ILE A 315 5.03 2.21 4.01
C ILE A 315 4.76 0.73 4.28
N LEU A 316 5.69 -0.15 3.90
CA LEU A 316 5.62 -1.58 4.21
C LEU A 316 6.17 -1.82 5.62
N SER A 317 5.27 -1.80 6.61
CA SER A 317 5.59 -1.98 8.02
C SER A 317 6.13 -3.39 8.33
N GLY A 318 7.45 -3.57 8.24
CA GLY A 318 8.17 -4.76 8.69
C GLY A 318 8.26 -4.86 10.21
N GLY A 319 7.15 -5.13 10.89
CA GLY A 319 7.10 -5.19 12.36
C GLY A 319 6.02 -6.12 12.90
N VAL A 320 6.39 -6.99 13.85
CA VAL A 320 5.44 -7.87 14.53
C VAL A 320 4.57 -7.06 15.48
N SER A 321 3.28 -6.92 15.18
CA SER A 321 2.29 -6.43 16.14
C SER A 321 1.98 -7.50 17.17
N THR A 322 2.83 -7.63 18.20
CA THR A 322 2.44 -8.30 19.44
C THR A 322 1.38 -7.47 20.14
N SER A 323 0.11 -7.72 19.80
CA SER A 323 -1.04 -7.23 20.55
C SER A 323 -1.03 -7.88 21.94
N SER A 324 -0.34 -7.24 22.88
CA SER A 324 -0.30 -7.61 24.30
C SER A 324 -1.70 -7.42 24.91
N SER A 325 -2.58 -8.39 24.69
CA SER A 325 -3.90 -8.46 25.31
C SER A 325 -3.73 -8.52 26.82
N ALA A 326 -4.01 -7.41 27.50
CA ALA A 326 -4.00 -7.35 28.95
C ALA A 326 -5.07 -8.32 29.49
N LEU A 327 -4.61 -9.42 30.07
CA LEU A 327 -5.46 -10.39 30.75
C LEU A 327 -6.00 -9.78 32.04
N SER A 328 -7.17 -9.15 31.95
CA SER A 328 -7.98 -8.77 33.11
C SER A 328 -8.47 -10.03 33.81
N SER A 329 -7.70 -10.50 34.78
CA SER A 329 -8.03 -11.65 35.62
C SER A 329 -9.08 -11.29 36.66
N ASP A 330 -10.36 -11.45 36.32
CA ASP A 330 -11.47 -11.37 37.27
C ASP A 330 -11.69 -12.74 37.94
N PRO A 331 -11.56 -12.88 39.27
CA PRO A 331 -11.62 -14.18 39.93
C PRO A 331 -13.06 -14.68 40.10
N SER A 332 -13.34 -15.85 39.52
CA SER A 332 -14.63 -16.54 39.65
C SER A 332 -15.01 -16.80 41.11
N GLN A 333 -16.22 -16.39 41.51
CA GLN A 333 -16.91 -16.96 42.67
C GLN A 333 -18.24 -17.60 42.25
N SER A 334 -18.55 -18.74 42.86
CA SER A 334 -19.76 -19.51 42.57
C SER A 334 -20.36 -20.12 43.84
N VAL A 335 -21.69 -20.06 43.96
CA VAL A 335 -22.54 -20.77 44.95
C VAL A 335 -22.48 -20.26 46.40
N GLY A 336 -23.64 -19.91 46.98
CA GLY A 336 -23.82 -20.00 48.44
C GLY A 336 -24.80 -19.05 49.16
N GLY A 337 -26.10 -19.37 49.15
CA GLY A 337 -26.94 -19.36 50.37
C GLY A 337 -27.19 -18.08 51.21
N ALA A 338 -28.32 -17.42 50.94
CA ALA A 338 -29.39 -17.05 51.89
C ALA A 338 -29.20 -16.06 53.09
N ALA A 339 -30.30 -15.35 53.36
CA ALA A 339 -30.86 -14.91 54.66
C ALA A 339 -30.45 -13.58 55.36
N ASN A 340 -31.35 -12.60 55.19
CA ASN A 340 -32.02 -11.78 56.24
C ASN A 340 -31.39 -10.57 56.96
N ASN A 341 -32.23 -9.52 57.03
CA ASN A 341 -32.45 -8.54 58.11
C ASN A 341 -31.38 -7.46 58.44
N GLY A 342 -31.82 -6.18 58.51
CA GLY A 342 -30.98 -5.09 59.02
C GLY A 342 -31.44 -3.62 58.82
N ARG A 343 -32.73 -3.27 58.95
CA ARG A 343 -33.16 -1.85 58.89
C ARG A 343 -33.03 -1.15 60.26
N TRP A 344 -32.08 -0.23 60.44
CA TRP A 344 -32.17 0.90 61.39
C TRP A 344 -31.68 2.19 60.70
N SER A 345 -31.94 3.38 61.26
CA SER A 345 -31.98 4.67 60.53
C SER A 345 -31.41 5.84 61.36
N VAL A 346 -31.63 7.09 60.90
CA VAL A 346 -31.83 8.30 61.76
C VAL A 346 -30.54 8.96 62.33
N LEU A 347 -30.29 10.29 62.39
CA LEU A 347 -30.96 11.56 61.95
C LEU A 347 -29.96 12.76 61.91
N ILE A 348 -30.24 13.82 61.12
CA ILE A 348 -30.09 15.30 61.41
C ILE A 348 -28.66 15.89 61.66
N SER A 349 -28.28 17.13 61.31
CA SER A 349 -29.03 18.39 61.09
C SER A 349 -28.54 19.32 59.95
N LEU A 350 -29.26 20.44 59.79
CA LEU A 350 -29.12 21.60 58.89
C LEU A 350 -27.84 22.44 59.16
N ILE A 351 -27.46 23.41 58.30
CA ILE A 351 -27.93 24.82 58.34
C ILE A 351 -27.82 25.52 56.95
N ALA A 352 -28.73 26.47 56.69
CA ALA A 352 -28.88 27.30 55.47
C ALA A 352 -27.81 28.43 55.35
N THR A 353 -27.60 29.12 54.22
CA THR A 353 -28.46 30.13 53.51
C THR A 353 -27.87 30.37 52.09
N ALA A 354 -28.61 30.70 51.01
CA ALA A 354 -29.39 31.91 50.66
C ALA A 354 -28.53 33.22 50.65
N GLU A 355 -28.57 34.13 49.66
CA GLU A 355 -29.42 34.28 48.45
C GLU A 355 -28.85 35.36 47.46
N VAL A 356 -29.21 35.29 46.14
CA VAL A 356 -29.30 36.42 45.14
C VAL A 356 -27.95 37.19 44.86
N VAL A 357 -27.66 38.08 43.88
CA VAL A 357 -28.27 38.81 42.72
C VAL A 357 -27.44 38.49 41.44
N GLY A 358 -27.85 38.63 40.16
CA GLY A 358 -29.18 38.92 39.57
C GLY A 358 -29.20 39.88 38.34
N LEU A 359 -28.42 39.61 37.29
CA LEU A 359 -28.47 40.20 35.91
C LEU A 359 -28.10 41.68 35.65
N SER A 360 -27.26 41.89 34.62
CA SER A 360 -27.32 42.96 33.60
C SER A 360 -26.59 42.49 32.34
#